data_AF-A0A378Y0X2-F1
#
_entry.id   AF-A0A378Y0X2-F1
#
_cell.length_a   1.000
_cell.length_b   1.000
_cell.length_c   1.000
_cell.angle_alpha   90.00
_cell.angle_beta   90.00
_cell.angle_gamma   90.00
#
_symmetry.space_group_name_H-M   'P 1'
#
loop_
_entity.id
_entity.type
_entity.pdbx_description
1 polymer ?
#
loop_
_entity_poly.entity_id
_entity_poly.type
_entity_poly.pdbx_seq_one_letter_code
_entity_poly.pdbx_strand_id
1 'polypeptide(L)'
;MPLVFILNAALIISVIHLIRKLSPLWCALILVPTILLSMWNTILFYPQEFSPSIPKQIKYSVAAILHYDDVTPADWEGYTYHPSRTGESEKYVVALYKYKRQVPLDGTTYFYNDTDYHKDHPIGSLSDIPSELEPHHQFIWWLLQTFEK
;
A
#
# COMPACT_ATOMS: atom_id res chain seq x y z
N MET A 1 -8.13 -19.51 4.10
CA MET A 1 -8.82 -18.84 2.98
C MET A 1 -9.02 -17.40 3.39
N PRO A 2 -8.48 -16.41 2.67
CA PRO A 2 -8.66 -15.01 3.03
C PRO A 2 -10.15 -14.68 3.14
N LEU A 3 -10.55 -14.03 4.23
CA LEU A 3 -11.92 -13.61 4.56
C LEU A 3 -12.63 -12.93 3.37
N VAL A 4 -11.87 -12.20 2.56
CA VAL A 4 -12.32 -11.56 1.32
C VAL A 4 -12.98 -12.54 0.35
N PHE A 5 -12.40 -13.72 0.17
CA PHE A 5 -12.98 -14.75 -0.70
C PHE A 5 -14.27 -15.31 -0.12
N ILE A 6 -14.33 -15.48 1.21
CA ILE A 6 -15.53 -15.99 1.88
C ILE A 6 -16.67 -14.98 1.74
N LEU A 7 -16.42 -13.70 2.01
CA LEU A 7 -17.40 -12.63 1.91
C LEU A 7 -17.90 -12.42 0.47
N ASN A 8 -16.99 -12.39 -0.51
CA ASN A 8 -17.36 -12.26 -1.92
C ASN A 8 -18.12 -13.49 -2.44
N ALA A 9 -17.71 -14.71 -2.05
CA ALA A 9 -18.43 -15.93 -2.43
C ALA A 9 -19.85 -15.96 -1.85
N ALA A 10 -20.01 -15.61 -0.57
CA ALA A 10 -21.31 -15.53 0.07
C ALA A 10 -22.23 -14.48 -0.60
N LEU A 11 -21.67 -13.32 -0.97
CA LEU A 11 -22.37 -12.28 -1.71
C LEU A 11 -22.85 -12.79 -3.08
N ILE A 12 -21.98 -13.43 -3.86
CA ILE A 12 -22.30 -13.97 -5.19
C ILE A 12 -23.37 -15.07 -5.09
N ILE A 13 -23.25 -16.02 -4.16
CA ILE A 13 -24.24 -17.09 -3.96
C ILE A 13 -25.61 -16.51 -3.62
N SER A 14 -25.66 -15.51 -2.74
CA SER A 14 -26.90 -14.84 -2.33
C SER A 14 -27.58 -14.16 -3.52
N VAL A 15 -26.80 -13.48 -4.36
CA VAL A 15 -27.30 -12.78 -5.55
C VAL A 15 -27.79 -13.74 -6.63
N ILE A 16 -27.09 -14.86 -6.84
CA ILE A 16 -27.57 -15.93 -7.75
C ILE A 16 -28.92 -16.48 -7.28
N HIS A 17 -29.10 -16.68 -5.96
CA HIS A 17 -30.38 -17.15 -5.43
C HIS A 17 -31.51 -16.13 -5.63
N LEU A 18 -31.21 -14.84 -5.45
CA LEU A 18 -32.16 -13.75 -5.55
C LEU A 18 -32.62 -13.50 -7.01
N ILE A 19 -31.67 -13.46 -7.96
CA ILE A 19 -31.91 -13.20 -9.39
C ILE A 19 -32.79 -14.28 -10.03
N ARG A 20 -32.69 -15.54 -9.58
CA ARG A 20 -33.53 -16.65 -10.06
C ARG A 20 -35.04 -16.42 -9.89
N LYS A 21 -35.46 -15.49 -9.03
CA LYS A 21 -36.87 -15.21 -8.71
C LYS A 21 -37.37 -13.88 -9.27
N LEU A 22 -36.54 -13.14 -10.02
CA LEU A 22 -36.80 -11.75 -10.40
C LEU A 22 -36.84 -11.54 -11.91
N SER A 23 -37.59 -10.52 -12.34
CA SER A 23 -37.64 -10.09 -13.74
C SER A 23 -36.33 -9.38 -14.15
N PRO A 24 -35.96 -9.35 -15.44
CA PRO A 24 -34.65 -8.85 -15.91
C PRO A 24 -34.31 -7.41 -15.51
N LEU A 25 -35.28 -6.50 -15.39
CA LEU A 25 -35.04 -5.12 -14.94
C LEU A 25 -34.55 -5.08 -13.47
N TRP A 26 -35.15 -5.88 -12.60
CA TRP A 26 -34.75 -6.01 -11.20
C TRP A 26 -33.38 -6.67 -11.06
N CYS A 27 -33.03 -7.59 -11.96
CA CYS A 27 -31.71 -8.21 -11.99
C CYS A 27 -30.60 -7.18 -12.24
N ALA A 28 -30.79 -6.26 -13.20
CA ALA A 28 -29.82 -5.20 -13.47
C ALA A 28 -29.63 -4.27 -12.26
N LEU A 29 -30.74 -3.91 -11.58
CA LEU A 29 -30.71 -3.08 -10.38
C LEU A 29 -30.00 -3.73 -9.18
N ILE A 30 -29.91 -5.06 -9.14
CA ILE A 30 -29.23 -5.80 -8.06
C ILE A 30 -27.76 -6.08 -8.42
N LEU A 31 -27.46 -6.33 -9.69
CA LEU A 31 -26.10 -6.66 -10.13
C LEU A 31 -25.14 -5.48 -9.95
N VAL A 32 -25.55 -4.25 -10.30
CA VAL A 32 -24.71 -3.06 -10.15
C VAL A 32 -24.26 -2.84 -8.69
N PRO A 33 -25.14 -2.75 -7.69
CA PRO A 33 -24.71 -2.59 -6.30
C PRO A 33 -23.95 -3.80 -5.77
N THR A 34 -24.21 -5.01 -6.26
CA THR A 34 -23.44 -6.21 -5.91
C THR A 34 -21.99 -6.09 -6.35
N ILE A 35 -21.76 -5.67 -7.59
CA ILE A 35 -20.41 -5.46 -8.14
C ILE A 35 -19.69 -4.39 -7.31
N LEU A 36 -20.36 -3.27 -7.03
CA LEU A 36 -19.80 -2.20 -6.20
C LEU A 36 -19.46 -2.67 -4.78
N LEU A 37 -20.33 -3.45 -4.15
CA LEU A 37 -20.09 -4.04 -2.82
C LEU A 37 -18.91 -5.03 -2.84
N SER A 38 -18.78 -5.83 -3.90
CA SER A 38 -17.66 -6.76 -4.06
C SER A 38 -16.33 -6.03 -4.23
N MET A 39 -16.31 -4.98 -5.05
CA MET A 39 -15.15 -4.09 -5.19
C MET A 39 -14.82 -3.43 -3.85
N TRP A 40 -15.82 -2.91 -3.14
CA TRP A 40 -15.64 -2.26 -1.84
C TRP A 40 -15.07 -3.20 -0.78
N ASN A 41 -15.61 -4.41 -0.67
CA ASN A 41 -15.05 -5.45 0.20
C ASN A 41 -13.59 -5.73 -0.15
N THR A 42 -13.30 -5.87 -1.44
CA THR A 42 -11.92 -6.13 -1.90
C THR A 42 -10.98 -5.00 -1.49
N ILE A 43 -11.37 -3.74 -1.67
CA ILE A 43 -10.57 -2.57 -1.28
C ILE A 43 -10.36 -2.49 0.24
N LEU A 44 -11.42 -2.72 1.03
CA LEU A 44 -11.34 -2.61 2.49
C LEU A 44 -10.44 -3.67 3.14
N PHE A 45 -10.41 -4.86 2.55
CA PHE A 45 -9.67 -6.00 3.08
C PHE A 45 -8.39 -6.31 2.30
N TYR A 46 -8.00 -5.44 1.36
CA TYR A 46 -6.71 -5.46 0.69
C TYR A 46 -5.77 -4.39 1.28
N PRO A 47 -4.46 -4.68 1.46
CA PRO A 47 -3.80 -5.96 1.28
C PRO A 47 -4.24 -6.94 2.37
N GLN A 48 -4.07 -8.25 2.11
CA GLN A 48 -4.59 -9.36 2.92
C GLN A 48 -4.43 -9.14 4.42
N GLU A 49 -5.34 -9.70 5.23
CA GLU A 49 -5.62 -9.59 6.70
C GLU A 49 -4.51 -9.11 7.67
N PHE A 50 -3.24 -9.26 7.29
CA PHE A 50 -2.04 -8.89 8.05
C PHE A 50 -1.45 -7.52 7.68
N SER A 51 -1.89 -6.88 6.58
CA SER A 51 -1.44 -5.54 6.17
C SER A 51 -2.49 -4.45 6.45
N PRO A 52 -2.09 -3.16 6.58
CA PRO A 52 -3.05 -2.07 6.74
C PRO A 52 -3.90 -1.92 5.46
N SER A 53 -5.21 -1.71 5.60
CA SER A 53 -6.11 -1.53 4.46
C SER A 53 -5.75 -0.31 3.61
N ILE A 54 -6.14 -0.31 2.33
CA ILE A 54 -5.89 0.83 1.41
C ILE A 54 -6.26 2.19 2.02
N PRO A 55 -7.43 2.40 2.66
CA PRO A 55 -7.74 3.68 3.31
C PRO A 55 -6.77 4.08 4.42
N LYS A 56 -6.23 3.10 5.17
CA LYS A 56 -5.22 3.36 6.20
C LYS A 56 -3.87 3.71 5.59
N GLN A 57 -3.44 2.99 4.55
CA GLN A 57 -2.22 3.33 3.81
C GLN A 57 -2.28 4.74 3.24
N ILE A 58 -3.44 5.12 2.65
CA ILE A 58 -3.66 6.50 2.18
C ILE A 58 -3.53 7.48 3.34
N LYS A 59 -4.16 7.21 4.48
CA LYS A 59 -4.07 8.07 5.67
C LYS A 59 -2.62 8.23 6.14
N TYR A 60 -1.85 7.14 6.21
CA TYR A 60 -0.46 7.17 6.64
C TYR A 60 0.45 7.88 5.63
N SER A 61 0.25 7.62 4.34
CA SER A 61 0.94 8.32 3.25
C SER A 61 0.72 9.84 3.33
N VAL A 62 -0.55 10.26 3.48
CA VAL A 62 -0.89 11.68 3.63
C VAL A 62 -0.27 12.26 4.89
N ALA A 63 -0.36 11.55 6.02
CA ALA A 63 0.23 12.01 7.28
C ALA A 63 1.75 12.19 7.15
N ALA A 64 2.47 11.24 6.55
CA ALA A 64 3.90 11.30 6.35
C ALA A 64 4.32 12.46 5.42
N ILE A 65 3.57 12.69 4.33
CA ILE A 65 3.82 13.81 3.39
C ILE A 65 3.51 15.16 4.04
N LEU A 66 2.49 15.25 4.89
CA LEU A 66 2.14 16.49 5.59
C LEU A 66 3.18 16.87 6.63
N HIS A 67 3.77 15.90 7.33
CA HIS A 67 4.82 16.12 8.34
C HIS A 67 6.23 15.98 7.74
N TYR A 68 6.39 16.31 6.45
CA TYR A 68 7.68 16.21 5.72
C TYR A 68 8.85 16.90 6.43
N ASP A 69 8.58 18.09 6.98
CA ASP A 69 9.60 18.90 7.64
C ASP A 69 10.07 18.29 8.96
N ASP A 70 9.20 17.53 9.63
CA ASP A 70 9.48 16.88 10.92
C ASP A 70 10.31 15.60 10.78
N VAL A 71 10.50 15.10 9.55
CA VAL A 71 11.24 13.87 9.28
C VAL A 71 12.75 14.08 9.42
N THR A 72 13.41 13.13 10.09
CA THR A 72 14.83 13.13 10.45
C THR A 72 15.61 12.03 9.70
N PRO A 73 16.95 12.12 9.60
CA PRO A 73 17.76 11.05 8.97
C PRO A 73 17.59 9.69 9.66
N ALA A 74 17.40 9.68 10.97
CA ALA A 74 17.18 8.45 11.74
C ALA A 74 15.95 7.66 11.29
N ASP A 75 14.94 8.35 10.71
CA ASP A 75 13.71 7.73 10.22
C ASP A 75 13.93 6.84 8.98
N TRP A 76 15.07 6.98 8.27
CA TRP A 76 15.45 6.05 7.20
C TRP A 76 16.64 5.16 7.55
N GLU A 77 17.63 5.66 8.29
CA GLU A 77 18.85 4.91 8.63
C GLU A 77 18.59 3.73 9.57
N GLY A 78 17.66 3.90 10.53
CA GLY A 78 17.34 2.90 11.54
C GLY A 78 16.07 2.09 11.23
N TYR A 79 15.44 2.32 10.08
CA TYR A 79 14.17 1.66 9.78
C TYR A 79 14.36 0.16 9.61
N THR A 80 13.54 -0.61 10.30
CA THR A 80 13.44 -2.06 10.12
C THR A 80 12.01 -2.35 9.70
N TYR A 81 11.84 -3.13 8.64
CA TYR A 81 10.50 -3.52 8.20
C TYR A 81 9.78 -4.23 9.33
N HIS A 82 8.71 -3.59 9.77
CA HIS A 82 7.76 -4.20 10.65
C HIS A 82 6.42 -4.23 9.91
N PRO A 83 5.71 -5.37 9.88
CA PRO A 83 4.33 -5.41 9.41
C PRO A 83 3.37 -4.63 10.33
N SER A 84 3.90 -3.84 11.28
CA SER A 84 3.15 -3.04 12.22
C SER A 84 2.38 -1.94 11.49
N ARG A 85 1.18 -1.69 12.00
CA ARG A 85 0.13 -0.90 11.33
C ARG A 85 0.25 0.60 11.63
N THR A 86 1.45 1.13 11.83
CA THR A 86 1.68 2.45 12.46
C THR A 86 2.10 3.57 11.51
N GLY A 87 2.26 3.29 10.22
CA GLY A 87 2.63 4.33 9.24
C GLY A 87 4.14 4.60 9.14
N GLU A 88 4.96 3.76 9.80
CA GLU A 88 6.42 3.91 9.86
C GLU A 88 7.07 3.70 8.49
N SER A 89 6.52 2.80 7.67
CA SER A 89 7.03 2.53 6.32
C SER A 89 6.82 3.73 5.40
N GLU A 90 5.68 4.41 5.50
CA GLU A 90 5.43 5.65 4.77
C GLU A 90 6.34 6.78 5.24
N LYS A 91 6.60 6.90 6.56
CA LYS A 91 7.57 7.85 7.11
C LYS A 91 9.00 7.57 6.60
N TYR A 92 9.40 6.30 6.55
CA TYR A 92 10.68 5.86 6.00
C TYR A 92 10.85 6.32 4.55
N VAL A 93 9.84 6.14 3.69
CA VAL A 93 9.94 6.55 2.27
C VAL A 93 10.08 8.06 2.13
N VAL A 94 9.33 8.82 2.92
CA VAL A 94 9.44 10.28 2.95
C VAL A 94 10.83 10.72 3.42
N ALA A 95 11.36 10.07 4.46
CA ALA A 95 12.71 10.29 4.97
C ALA A 95 13.77 9.99 3.90
N LEU A 96 13.67 8.82 3.26
CA LEU A 96 14.56 8.37 2.21
C LEU A 96 14.56 9.35 1.04
N TYR A 97 13.40 9.85 0.63
CA TYR A 97 13.30 10.85 -0.43
C TYR A 97 13.95 12.19 -0.04
N LYS A 98 13.67 12.69 1.18
CA LYS A 98 14.22 13.96 1.71
C LYS A 98 15.75 13.92 1.82
N TYR A 99 16.28 12.81 2.34
CA TYR A 99 17.70 12.63 2.59
C TYR A 99 18.40 11.77 1.53
N LYS A 100 17.80 11.57 0.34
CA LYS A 100 18.35 10.70 -0.72
C LYS A 100 19.82 10.97 -1.07
N ARG A 101 20.28 12.22 -0.97
CA ARG A 101 21.68 12.60 -1.25
C ARG A 101 22.69 12.13 -0.20
N GLN A 102 22.22 11.71 0.97
CA GLN A 102 23.02 11.23 2.09
C GLN A 102 23.10 9.70 2.12
N VAL A 103 22.34 9.01 1.26
CA VAL A 103 22.30 7.54 1.20
C VAL A 103 23.63 7.00 0.64
N PRO A 104 24.34 6.12 1.37
CA PRO A 104 25.50 5.42 0.84
C PRO A 104 25.13 4.56 -0.36
N LEU A 105 25.80 4.80 -1.49
CA LEU A 105 25.61 4.04 -2.74
C LEU A 105 26.68 2.96 -2.93
N ASP A 106 27.43 2.64 -1.88
CA ASP A 106 28.52 1.67 -1.86
C ASP A 106 28.03 0.21 -1.72
N GLY A 107 26.71 0.01 -1.77
CA GLY A 107 26.08 -1.31 -1.63
C GLY A 107 25.89 -1.77 -0.18
N THR A 108 26.13 -0.90 0.81
CA THR A 108 25.97 -1.26 2.24
C THR A 108 24.56 -1.03 2.77
N THR A 109 23.75 -0.22 2.07
CA THR A 109 22.39 0.15 2.46
C THR A 109 21.38 -0.66 1.66
N TYR A 110 20.37 -1.22 2.33
CA TYR A 110 19.31 -2.05 1.72
C TYR A 110 17.93 -1.45 1.96
N PHE A 111 17.00 -1.70 1.05
CA PHE A 111 15.61 -1.27 1.21
C PHE A 111 14.94 -1.99 2.38
N TYR A 112 14.23 -1.23 3.21
CA TYR A 112 13.43 -1.71 4.33
C TYR A 112 14.17 -2.52 5.40
N ASN A 113 15.51 -2.65 5.31
CA ASN A 113 16.35 -3.46 6.19
C ASN A 113 15.73 -4.84 6.51
N ASP A 114 15.02 -5.41 5.53
CA ASP A 114 14.26 -6.64 5.69
C ASP A 114 15.06 -7.85 5.22
N THR A 115 14.86 -8.98 5.90
CA THR A 115 15.81 -10.07 5.90
C THR A 115 15.66 -11.09 4.77
N ASP A 116 14.67 -11.02 3.89
CA ASP A 116 14.49 -12.10 2.89
C ASP A 116 14.35 -11.64 1.43
N TYR A 117 13.67 -10.53 1.12
CA TYR A 117 13.47 -10.10 -0.27
C TYR A 117 14.43 -8.98 -0.70
N HIS A 118 14.71 -8.03 0.18
CA HIS A 118 15.54 -6.87 -0.14
C HIS A 118 17.03 -7.07 0.18
N LYS A 119 17.41 -8.20 0.80
CA LYS A 119 18.81 -8.52 1.13
C LYS A 119 19.74 -8.63 -0.08
N ASP A 120 19.20 -8.92 -1.25
CA ASP A 120 20.00 -9.08 -2.47
C ASP A 120 20.00 -7.82 -3.35
N HIS A 121 19.28 -6.77 -2.92
CA HIS A 121 19.07 -5.54 -3.69
C HIS A 121 19.51 -4.31 -2.88
N PRO A 122 20.83 -4.08 -2.73
CA PRO A 122 21.31 -2.88 -2.09
C PRO A 122 21.03 -1.64 -2.95
N ILE A 123 20.96 -0.48 -2.30
CA ILE A 123 20.80 0.81 -2.98
C ILE A 123 22.11 1.16 -3.69
N GLY A 124 22.20 0.80 -4.97
CA GLY A 124 23.37 1.11 -5.82
C GLY A 124 23.27 2.44 -6.57
N SER A 125 22.05 2.96 -6.76
CA SER A 125 21.81 4.21 -7.47
C SER A 125 20.55 4.92 -6.95
N LEU A 126 20.61 6.25 -6.92
CA LEU A 126 19.44 7.08 -6.59
C LEU A 126 18.33 6.99 -7.65
N SER A 127 18.68 6.68 -8.91
CA SER A 127 17.70 6.53 -10.00
C SER A 127 16.81 5.31 -9.83
N ASP A 128 17.30 4.30 -9.13
CA ASP A 128 16.69 2.97 -9.08
C ASP A 128 15.83 2.80 -7.83
N ILE A 129 16.00 3.70 -6.84
CA ILE A 129 15.17 3.79 -5.64
C ILE A 129 13.67 3.68 -5.96
N PRO A 130 13.08 4.46 -6.89
CA PRO A 130 11.63 4.45 -7.09
C PRO A 130 11.09 3.09 -7.55
N SER A 131 11.85 2.34 -8.36
CA SER A 131 11.42 1.03 -8.88
C SER A 131 11.55 -0.10 -7.87
N GLU A 132 12.43 0.03 -6.89
CA GLU A 132 12.71 -0.97 -5.87
C GLU A 132 11.82 -0.82 -4.61
N LEU A 133 11.08 0.29 -4.50
CA LEU A 133 10.09 0.48 -3.43
C LEU A 133 8.84 -0.39 -3.66
N GLU A 134 8.13 -0.74 -2.58
CA GLU A 134 6.81 -1.38 -2.69
C GLU A 134 5.82 -0.50 -3.47
N PRO A 135 4.85 -1.07 -4.21
CA PRO A 135 3.99 -0.31 -5.13
C PRO A 135 3.34 0.96 -4.53
N HIS A 136 2.87 0.91 -3.29
CA HIS A 136 2.26 2.07 -2.65
C HIS A 136 3.30 3.13 -2.23
N HIS A 137 4.51 2.72 -1.87
CA HIS A 137 5.64 3.61 -1.61
C HIS A 137 6.17 4.27 -2.89
N GLN A 138 6.12 3.58 -4.04
CA GLN A 138 6.41 4.18 -5.35
C GLN A 138 5.49 5.38 -5.63
N PHE A 139 4.21 5.26 -5.25
CA PHE A 139 3.26 6.35 -5.39
C PHE A 139 3.58 7.56 -4.49
N ILE A 140 3.99 7.33 -3.24
CA ILE A 140 4.47 8.40 -2.35
C ILE A 140 5.67 9.11 -2.98
N TRP A 141 6.66 8.35 -3.45
CA TRP A 141 7.84 8.89 -4.11
C TRP A 141 7.48 9.76 -5.31
N TRP A 142 6.60 9.26 -6.18
CA TRP A 142 6.11 9.98 -7.35
C TRP A 142 5.42 11.29 -6.97
N LEU A 143 4.60 11.30 -5.92
CA LEU A 143 3.97 12.53 -5.41
C LEU A 143 5.02 13.53 -4.94
N LEU A 144 5.99 13.11 -4.12
CA LEU A 144 7.05 13.98 -3.61
C LEU A 144 7.87 14.59 -4.75
N GLN A 145 8.20 13.78 -5.76
CA GLN A 145 8.91 14.23 -6.97
C GLN A 145 8.09 15.23 -7.78
N THR A 146 6.79 14.98 -7.96
CA THR A 146 5.89 15.83 -8.76
C THR A 146 5.71 17.22 -8.12
N PHE A 147 5.70 17.28 -6.78
CA PHE A 147 5.52 18.52 -6.04
C PHE A 147 6.84 19.20 -5.64
N GLU A 148 7.99 18.68 -6.10
CA GLU A 148 9.34 19.19 -5.78
C GLU A 148 9.54 19.54 -4.29
N LYS A 149 9.01 18.68 -3.40
CA LYS A 149 9.39 18.73 -1.99
C LYS A 149 10.83 18.26 -1.79
#